data_AF-A0A3N5Z0E8-F1
#
_entry.id   AF-A0A3N5Z0E8-F1
#
_cell.length_a   1.000
_cell.length_b   1.000
_cell.length_c   1.000
_cell.angle_alpha   90.00
_cell.angle_beta   90.00
_cell.angle_gamma   90.00
#
_symmetry.space_group_name_H-M   'P 1'
#
loop_
_entity.id
_entity.type
_entity.pdbx_description
1 polymer ?
#
loop_
_entity_poly.entity_id
_entity_poly.type
_entity_poly.pdbx_seq_one_letter_code
_entity_poly.pdbx_strand_id
1 'polypeptide(L)'
;LAITARTYAVANLGRHAADGFDLCDLTHCQVVARPTQAARRAAEGTAGLVLAYAGKPASVFYTASCGGISERAASVWPAAIDRPYIVERVDPLCRKDPGWTTELSVEQLSRALGAAGLRGKRVTDLRVAARTPSGRVALLSVSGFAPSEIGGDSFRLAVGRTAGWQVLKSASFDVARTAGGYRFTGRGAGHGVGLCLAGATRMARLGHTSASILSEYFPGTRVMGAKTGGTSLGDRREASSPGAGSSEQATGSTLETPGTRVEMRLQAGDEDERRAIAGLVRRALDSLSRALDVPLPPRVRLTFHPSAASYQRATGQPWWTSGASRRSEVDLIPLTNLRSRGTLEETLRHEIVHVLTSDLLVNRPAWVREGLAIHFAGEAAGAPPRHRAAPVSCPTDEDLLRSRSAASLEQAYRRAASCVARALASGISWRDIR
;
A
#
# COMPACT_ATOMS: atom_id res chain seq x y z
N LEU A 1 4.24 -15.53 -14.74
CA LEU A 1 5.10 -14.36 -14.41
C LEU A 1 4.94 -13.21 -15.41
N ALA A 2 5.19 -13.40 -16.72
CA ALA A 2 5.12 -12.30 -17.70
C ALA A 2 3.81 -11.48 -17.65
N ILE A 3 2.65 -12.15 -17.64
CA ILE A 3 1.33 -11.50 -17.49
C ILE A 3 1.25 -10.69 -16.18
N THR A 4 1.64 -11.28 -15.04
CA THR A 4 1.63 -10.61 -13.72
C THR A 4 2.56 -9.41 -13.68
N ALA A 5 3.79 -9.53 -14.21
CA ALA A 5 4.75 -8.45 -14.26
C ALA A 5 4.26 -7.29 -15.13
N ARG A 6 3.67 -7.59 -16.31
CA ARG A 6 3.03 -6.58 -17.16
C ARG A 6 1.84 -5.92 -16.49
N THR A 7 1.01 -6.71 -15.80
CA THR A 7 -0.15 -6.20 -15.07
C THR A 7 0.29 -5.22 -13.99
N TYR A 8 1.31 -5.58 -13.21
CA TYR A 8 1.89 -4.68 -12.21
C TYR A 8 2.40 -3.40 -12.86
N ALA A 9 3.14 -3.49 -13.97
CA ALA A 9 3.66 -2.33 -14.66
C ALA A 9 2.54 -1.39 -15.13
N VAL A 10 1.49 -1.93 -15.76
CA VAL A 10 0.33 -1.16 -16.22
C VAL A 10 -0.46 -0.56 -15.05
N ALA A 11 -0.64 -1.31 -13.97
CA ALA A 11 -1.38 -0.85 -12.80
C ALA A 11 -0.62 0.21 -11.98
N ASN A 12 0.68 0.39 -12.22
CA ASN A 12 1.55 1.32 -11.48
C ASN A 12 2.21 2.36 -12.42
N LEU A 13 1.64 2.63 -13.60
CA LEU A 13 2.09 3.74 -14.44
C LEU A 13 1.97 5.07 -13.70
N GLY A 14 2.93 5.96 -13.90
CA GLY A 14 3.04 7.24 -13.20
C GLY A 14 3.49 7.15 -11.74
N ARG A 15 3.84 5.98 -11.21
CA ARG A 15 4.25 5.83 -9.80
C ARG A 15 5.48 6.65 -9.45
N HIS A 16 6.37 6.87 -10.41
CA HIS A 16 7.56 7.71 -10.30
C HIS A 16 7.47 8.95 -11.22
N ALA A 17 6.26 9.43 -11.54
CA ALA A 17 6.08 10.56 -12.46
C ALA A 17 6.84 11.81 -12.01
N ALA A 18 7.01 12.01 -10.70
CA ALA A 18 7.83 13.09 -10.14
C ALA A 18 9.34 12.94 -10.44
N ASP A 19 9.80 11.70 -10.60
CA ASP A 19 11.19 11.34 -10.90
C ASP A 19 11.45 11.21 -12.42
N GLY A 20 10.41 11.41 -13.25
CA GLY A 20 10.50 11.37 -14.72
C GLY A 20 10.40 9.98 -15.36
N PHE A 21 10.04 8.94 -14.59
CA PHE A 21 9.85 7.57 -15.09
C PHE A 21 8.61 6.90 -14.45
N ASP A 22 8.13 5.78 -15.00
CA ASP A 22 6.95 5.09 -14.42
C ASP A 22 7.32 4.16 -13.26
N LEU A 23 8.42 3.39 -13.42
CA LEU A 23 8.83 2.30 -12.54
C LEU A 23 10.35 2.32 -12.33
N CYS A 24 10.82 1.97 -11.13
CA CYS A 24 12.24 1.75 -10.86
C CYS A 24 12.64 0.27 -10.97
N ASP A 25 13.95 0.00 -11.04
CA ASP A 25 14.56 -1.34 -11.12
C ASP A 25 14.85 -1.97 -9.74
N LEU A 26 14.40 -1.32 -8.66
CA LEU A 26 14.57 -1.80 -7.30
C LEU A 26 13.43 -2.73 -6.87
N THR A 27 13.63 -3.41 -5.73
CA THR A 27 12.58 -4.22 -5.06
C THR A 27 11.34 -3.41 -4.67
N HIS A 28 11.40 -2.08 -4.78
CA HIS A 28 10.28 -1.15 -4.66
C HIS A 28 9.25 -1.29 -5.80
N CYS A 29 9.70 -1.55 -7.03
CA CYS A 29 8.87 -1.74 -8.21
C CYS A 29 9.05 -3.14 -8.79
N GLN A 30 10.02 -3.34 -9.68
CA GLN A 30 10.37 -4.64 -10.23
C GLN A 30 11.86 -4.70 -10.46
N VAL A 31 12.48 -5.85 -10.18
CA VAL A 31 13.89 -6.05 -10.54
C VAL A 31 13.99 -6.19 -12.05
N VAL A 32 14.68 -5.25 -12.68
CA VAL A 32 14.97 -5.28 -14.13
C VAL A 32 16.32 -5.95 -14.32
N ALA A 33 16.35 -7.01 -15.13
CA ALA A 33 17.56 -7.75 -15.45
C ALA A 33 17.54 -8.19 -16.92
N ARG A 34 18.72 -8.56 -17.45
CA ARG A 34 18.81 -9.12 -18.81
C ARG A 34 17.93 -10.37 -18.92
N PRO A 35 16.97 -10.42 -19.85
CA PRO A 35 16.06 -11.55 -19.95
C PRO A 35 16.78 -12.77 -20.53
N THR A 36 16.44 -13.96 -20.00
CA THR A 36 16.79 -15.22 -20.66
C THR A 36 15.94 -15.41 -21.92
N GLN A 37 16.37 -16.28 -22.84
CA GLN A 37 15.60 -16.60 -24.04
C GLN A 37 14.20 -17.16 -23.69
N ALA A 38 14.10 -17.97 -22.63
CA ALA A 38 12.82 -18.48 -22.14
C ALA A 38 11.92 -17.37 -21.60
N ALA A 39 12.47 -16.41 -20.85
CA ALA A 39 11.72 -15.25 -20.35
C ALA A 39 11.21 -14.38 -21.51
N ARG A 40 12.05 -14.16 -22.53
CA ARG A 40 11.69 -13.43 -23.76
C ARG A 40 10.52 -14.10 -24.49
N ARG A 41 10.62 -15.41 -24.79
CA ARG A 41 9.54 -16.17 -25.42
C ARG A 41 8.24 -16.13 -24.62
N ALA A 42 8.32 -16.24 -23.29
CA ALA A 42 7.13 -16.14 -22.44
C ALA A 42 6.51 -14.72 -22.43
N ALA A 43 7.33 -13.68 -22.51
CA ALA A 43 6.85 -12.30 -22.61
C ALA A 43 6.17 -12.03 -23.95
N GLU A 44 6.79 -12.46 -25.06
CA GLU A 44 6.28 -12.34 -26.43
C GLU A 44 5.01 -13.17 -26.64
N GLY A 45 5.00 -14.44 -26.23
CA GLY A 45 3.83 -15.32 -26.31
C GLY A 45 2.66 -14.90 -25.42
N THR A 46 2.86 -13.91 -24.54
CA THR A 46 1.79 -13.31 -23.73
C THR A 46 1.68 -11.80 -23.97
N ALA A 47 2.16 -11.30 -25.11
CA ALA A 47 2.14 -9.87 -25.43
C ALA A 47 0.74 -9.28 -25.28
N GLY A 48 0.66 -8.09 -24.69
CA GLY A 48 -0.61 -7.42 -24.41
C GLY A 48 -1.47 -8.04 -23.30
N LEU A 49 -1.20 -9.27 -22.85
CA LEU A 49 -2.04 -9.90 -21.83
C LEU A 49 -1.76 -9.33 -20.42
N VAL A 50 -2.82 -8.95 -19.73
CA VAL A 50 -2.84 -8.50 -18.33
C VAL A 50 -3.91 -9.25 -17.54
N LEU A 51 -3.76 -9.31 -16.21
CA LEU A 51 -4.81 -9.69 -15.30
C LEU A 51 -5.72 -8.50 -15.05
N ALA A 52 -7.01 -8.71 -15.22
CA ALA A 52 -8.02 -7.72 -14.93
C ALA A 52 -8.95 -8.20 -13.83
N TYR A 53 -9.35 -7.26 -12.98
CA TYR A 53 -10.43 -7.42 -12.01
C TYR A 53 -11.44 -6.31 -12.25
N ALA A 54 -12.73 -6.67 -12.30
CA ALA A 54 -13.81 -5.72 -12.62
C ALA A 54 -13.54 -4.85 -13.87
N GLY A 55 -12.91 -5.43 -14.90
CA GLY A 55 -12.63 -4.74 -16.18
C GLY A 55 -11.43 -3.78 -16.17
N LYS A 56 -10.73 -3.63 -15.04
CA LYS A 56 -9.51 -2.81 -14.92
C LYS A 56 -8.28 -3.69 -14.66
N PRO A 57 -7.06 -3.28 -15.05
CA PRO A 57 -5.84 -3.96 -14.64
C PRO A 57 -5.80 -4.17 -13.13
N ALA A 58 -5.54 -5.42 -12.71
CA ALA A 58 -5.54 -5.79 -11.31
C ALA A 58 -4.25 -5.30 -10.62
N SER A 59 -4.37 -4.71 -9.43
CA SER A 59 -3.21 -4.49 -8.55
C SER A 59 -2.68 -5.83 -8.05
N VAL A 60 -1.61 -6.34 -8.65
CA VAL A 60 -1.04 -7.66 -8.37
C VAL A 60 0.31 -7.55 -7.67
N PHE A 61 0.72 -8.60 -6.97
CA PHE A 61 2.06 -8.73 -6.39
C PHE A 61 2.60 -10.13 -6.65
N TYR A 62 3.91 -10.32 -6.53
CA TYR A 62 4.52 -11.65 -6.66
C TYR A 62 5.73 -11.81 -5.74
N THR A 63 5.91 -13.02 -5.22
CA THR A 63 6.92 -13.36 -4.22
C THR A 63 7.70 -14.60 -4.66
N ALA A 64 8.98 -14.71 -4.31
CA ALA A 64 9.80 -15.86 -4.70
C ALA A 64 9.23 -17.19 -4.13
N SER A 65 8.91 -17.22 -2.83
CA SER A 65 8.20 -18.32 -2.19
C SER A 65 7.31 -17.82 -1.05
N CYS A 66 6.05 -18.25 -1.03
CA CYS A 66 5.11 -17.92 0.05
C CYS A 66 5.45 -18.64 1.37
N GLY A 67 6.30 -19.67 1.34
CA GLY A 67 6.63 -20.46 2.53
C GLY A 67 5.50 -21.38 3.00
N GLY A 68 4.50 -21.66 2.16
CA GLY A 68 3.43 -22.61 2.40
C GLY A 68 2.05 -21.99 2.68
N ILE A 69 1.99 -20.68 2.94
CA ILE A 69 0.75 -19.91 3.08
C ILE A 69 0.99 -18.54 2.43
N SER A 70 0.14 -18.14 1.47
CA SER A 70 0.16 -16.77 0.92
C SER A 70 -0.39 -15.78 1.95
N GLU A 71 -0.10 -14.50 1.76
CA GLU A 71 -0.45 -13.45 2.70
C GLU A 71 -1.35 -12.39 2.05
N ARG A 72 -2.17 -11.73 2.86
CA ARG A 72 -2.93 -10.54 2.45
C ARG A 72 -2.01 -9.35 2.25
N ALA A 73 -2.41 -8.42 1.37
CA ALA A 73 -1.63 -7.20 1.17
C ALA A 73 -1.58 -6.36 2.45
N ALA A 74 -2.71 -6.18 3.13
CA ALA A 74 -2.80 -5.39 4.35
C ALA A 74 -1.97 -5.97 5.52
N SER A 75 -1.79 -7.28 5.58
CA SER A 75 -0.95 -7.93 6.61
C SER A 75 0.54 -7.58 6.49
N VAL A 76 1.03 -7.32 5.27
CA VAL A 76 2.43 -6.93 5.03
C VAL A 76 2.57 -5.41 4.98
N TRP A 77 1.62 -4.75 4.35
CA TRP A 77 1.58 -3.31 4.14
C TRP A 77 0.27 -2.78 4.74
N PRO A 78 0.24 -2.36 6.01
CA PRO A 78 -1.01 -2.04 6.73
C PRO A 78 -1.92 -0.97 6.12
N ALA A 79 -1.46 -0.18 5.15
CA ALA A 79 -2.31 0.74 4.41
C ALA A 79 -2.79 0.21 3.06
N ALA A 80 -2.26 -0.91 2.58
CA ALA A 80 -2.63 -1.45 1.28
C ALA A 80 -4.11 -1.87 1.29
N ILE A 81 -4.84 -1.50 0.24
CA ILE A 81 -6.20 -1.99 0.04
C ILE A 81 -6.18 -3.50 -0.08
N ASP A 82 -6.99 -4.16 0.76
CA ASP A 82 -7.27 -5.56 0.60
C ASP A 82 -8.09 -5.80 -0.67
N ARG A 83 -7.44 -6.40 -1.65
CA ARG A 83 -8.08 -6.77 -2.92
C ARG A 83 -8.71 -8.14 -2.74
N PRO A 84 -9.96 -8.37 -3.19
CA PRO A 84 -10.65 -9.66 -3.02
C PRO A 84 -9.95 -10.83 -3.72
N TYR A 85 -9.05 -10.53 -4.65
CA TYR A 85 -8.22 -11.48 -5.38
C TYR A 85 -6.78 -11.57 -4.83
N ILE A 86 -6.47 -10.94 -3.69
CA ILE A 86 -5.21 -11.06 -2.95
C ILE A 86 -5.55 -11.63 -1.58
N VAL A 87 -5.49 -12.95 -1.47
CA VAL A 87 -5.98 -13.66 -0.29
C VAL A 87 -4.88 -14.44 0.40
N GLU A 88 -5.01 -14.56 1.72
CA GLU A 88 -4.33 -15.58 2.48
C GLU A 88 -4.89 -16.95 2.10
N ARG A 89 -4.01 -17.88 1.72
CA ARG A 89 -4.38 -19.24 1.35
C ARG A 89 -3.21 -20.19 1.58
N VAL A 90 -3.52 -21.40 2.04
CA VAL A 90 -2.54 -22.48 2.10
C VAL A 90 -2.08 -22.85 0.69
N ASP A 91 -0.77 -22.85 0.47
CA ASP A 91 -0.13 -23.32 -0.76
C ASP A 91 0.50 -24.70 -0.49
N PRO A 92 -0.21 -25.81 -0.80
CA PRO A 92 0.27 -27.15 -0.47
C PRO A 92 1.57 -27.51 -1.20
N LEU A 93 1.80 -26.91 -2.37
CA LEU A 93 3.01 -27.14 -3.18
C LEU A 93 4.25 -26.47 -2.59
N CYS A 94 4.07 -25.51 -1.67
CA CYS A 94 5.16 -24.86 -0.94
C CYS A 94 5.26 -25.30 0.53
N ARG A 95 4.25 -26.00 1.05
CA ARG A 95 4.20 -26.39 2.48
C ARG A 95 5.34 -27.33 2.88
N LYS A 96 5.83 -28.17 1.97
CA LYS A 96 6.95 -29.10 2.22
C LYS A 96 8.34 -28.51 1.92
N ASP A 97 8.42 -27.23 1.54
CA ASP A 97 9.72 -26.61 1.25
C ASP A 97 10.59 -26.56 2.51
N PRO A 98 11.90 -26.84 2.37
CA PRO A 98 12.82 -26.75 3.50
C PRO A 98 12.84 -25.32 4.05
N GLY A 99 12.97 -25.21 5.37
CA GLY A 99 13.20 -23.95 6.05
C GLY A 99 14.61 -23.40 5.78
N TRP A 100 14.87 -22.22 6.31
CA TRP A 100 16.18 -21.61 6.36
C TRP A 100 16.51 -21.19 7.80
N THR A 101 17.80 -21.18 8.13
CA THR A 101 18.31 -20.70 9.41
C THR A 101 19.42 -19.69 9.14
N THR A 102 19.45 -18.62 9.91
CA THR A 102 20.55 -17.65 9.91
C THR A 102 20.84 -17.15 11.31
N GLU A 103 22.02 -16.59 11.53
CA GLU A 103 22.38 -15.91 12.77
C GLU A 103 22.84 -14.48 12.44
N LEU A 104 22.36 -13.52 13.23
CA LEU A 104 22.76 -12.13 13.14
C LEU A 104 23.31 -11.67 14.48
N SER A 105 24.50 -11.06 14.45
CA SER A 105 25.09 -10.45 15.64
C SER A 105 24.30 -9.21 16.05
N VAL A 106 24.44 -8.81 17.32
CA VAL A 106 23.84 -7.55 17.81
C VAL A 106 24.30 -6.35 16.99
N GLU A 107 25.56 -6.33 16.54
CA GLU A 107 26.15 -5.26 15.73
C GLU A 107 25.53 -5.22 14.34
N GLN A 108 25.32 -6.37 13.69
CA GLN A 108 24.64 -6.44 12.40
C GLN A 108 23.20 -5.92 12.50
N LEU A 109 22.47 -6.34 13.54
CA LEU A 109 21.10 -5.88 13.80
C LEU A 109 21.05 -4.37 14.07
N SER A 110 21.94 -3.88 14.93
CA SER A 110 21.99 -2.46 15.31
C SER A 110 22.30 -1.57 14.09
N ARG A 111 23.21 -2.01 13.20
CA ARG A 111 23.49 -1.32 11.93
C ARG A 111 22.28 -1.33 11.00
N ALA A 112 21.61 -2.47 10.84
CA ALA A 112 20.42 -2.59 9.98
C ALA A 112 19.29 -1.66 10.44
N LEU A 113 19.02 -1.61 11.74
CA LEU A 113 17.98 -0.76 12.33
C LEU A 113 18.33 0.73 12.22
N GLY A 114 19.59 1.09 12.49
CA GLY A 114 20.07 2.47 12.31
C GLY A 114 19.96 2.93 10.85
N ALA A 115 20.37 2.10 9.88
CA ALA A 115 20.23 2.39 8.46
C ALA A 115 18.77 2.47 7.99
N ALA A 116 17.85 1.82 8.70
CA ALA A 116 16.42 1.93 8.49
C ALA A 116 15.78 3.17 9.16
N GLY A 117 16.58 4.01 9.82
CA GLY A 117 16.14 5.27 10.43
C GLY A 117 15.67 5.16 11.89
N LEU A 118 15.85 4.01 12.55
CA LEU A 118 15.55 3.88 13.97
C LEU A 118 16.67 4.50 14.80
N ARG A 119 16.31 5.23 15.87
CA ARG A 119 17.26 5.90 16.76
C ARG A 119 17.67 4.96 17.88
N GLY A 120 18.93 4.55 17.90
CA GLY A 120 19.45 3.67 18.94
C GLY A 120 20.92 3.34 18.68
N LYS A 121 21.60 2.83 19.71
CA LYS A 121 23.02 2.44 19.61
C LYS A 121 23.20 0.93 19.53
N ARG A 122 22.39 0.17 20.27
CA ARG A 122 22.56 -1.26 20.43
C ARG A 122 21.22 -1.95 20.72
N VAL A 123 20.96 -3.07 20.06
CA VAL A 123 19.83 -3.94 20.39
C VAL A 123 20.11 -4.62 21.73
N THR A 124 19.24 -4.44 22.70
CA THR A 124 19.33 -5.09 24.02
C THR A 124 18.41 -6.31 24.13
N ASP A 125 17.25 -6.24 23.47
CA ASP A 125 16.32 -7.35 23.35
C ASP A 125 15.58 -7.31 22.00
N LEU A 126 15.21 -8.49 21.49
CA LEU A 126 14.48 -8.66 20.23
C LEU A 126 13.49 -9.80 20.37
N ARG A 127 12.20 -9.49 20.20
CA ARG A 127 11.11 -10.47 20.34
C ARG A 127 10.01 -10.25 19.33
N VAL A 128 9.35 -11.33 18.93
CA VAL A 128 8.13 -11.25 18.10
C VAL A 128 6.99 -10.76 18.99
N ALA A 129 6.45 -9.58 18.68
CA ALA A 129 5.35 -8.98 19.44
C ALA A 129 3.98 -9.40 18.90
N ALA A 130 3.86 -9.56 17.58
CA ALA A 130 2.62 -10.00 16.94
C ALA A 130 2.88 -10.78 15.65
N ARG A 131 1.94 -11.66 15.30
CA ARG A 131 1.91 -12.39 14.03
C ARG A 131 0.66 -12.10 13.23
N THR A 132 0.78 -12.19 11.91
CA THR A 132 -0.35 -12.19 10.98
C THR A 132 -1.09 -13.54 11.05
N PRO A 133 -2.31 -13.65 10.50
CA PRO A 133 -3.04 -14.93 10.50
C PRO A 133 -2.29 -16.04 9.71
N SER A 134 -1.50 -15.68 8.70
CA SER A 134 -0.61 -16.62 7.98
C SER A 134 0.60 -17.10 8.80
N GLY A 135 0.82 -16.54 9.99
CA GLY A 135 1.92 -16.88 10.91
C GLY A 135 3.20 -16.06 10.71
N ARG A 136 3.20 -15.11 9.76
CA ARG A 136 4.33 -14.19 9.55
C ARG A 136 4.43 -13.21 10.72
N VAL A 137 5.64 -12.75 11.01
CA VAL A 137 5.86 -11.70 12.01
C VAL A 137 5.24 -10.41 11.49
N ALA A 138 4.20 -9.94 12.16
CA ALA A 138 3.57 -8.65 11.89
C ALA A 138 4.41 -7.53 12.51
N LEU A 139 4.85 -7.72 13.75
CA LEU A 139 5.54 -6.72 14.55
C LEU A 139 6.66 -7.37 15.37
N LEU A 140 7.85 -6.77 15.33
CA LEU A 140 8.95 -7.05 16.26
C LEU A 140 9.08 -5.93 17.27
N SER A 141 9.26 -6.30 18.53
CA SER A 141 9.71 -5.41 19.60
C SER A 141 11.23 -5.44 19.64
N VAL A 142 11.84 -4.26 19.59
CA VAL A 142 13.29 -4.04 19.48
C VAL A 142 13.75 -3.10 20.59
N SER A 143 14.15 -3.67 21.72
CA SER A 143 14.63 -2.88 22.87
C SER A 143 16.00 -2.27 22.57
N GLY A 144 16.20 -1.03 22.99
CA GLY A 144 17.42 -0.24 22.72
C GLY A 144 17.34 0.64 21.46
N PHE A 145 16.21 0.61 20.74
CA PHE A 145 15.91 1.49 19.62
C PHE A 145 14.57 2.22 19.79
N ALA A 146 14.43 3.37 19.14
CA ALA A 146 13.23 4.19 19.07
C ALA A 146 12.87 4.48 17.60
N PRO A 147 11.64 4.15 17.14
CA PRO A 147 10.61 3.42 17.88
C PRO A 147 11.09 2.03 18.31
N SER A 148 10.57 1.54 19.43
CA SER A 148 10.90 0.22 19.99
C SER A 148 10.18 -0.93 19.28
N GLU A 149 9.55 -0.64 18.14
CA GLU A 149 8.79 -1.60 17.36
C GLU A 149 9.02 -1.35 15.87
N ILE A 150 9.01 -2.44 15.09
CA ILE A 150 9.18 -2.41 13.64
C ILE A 150 8.36 -3.54 13.00
N GLY A 151 7.73 -3.24 11.85
CA GLY A 151 6.99 -4.26 11.10
C GLY A 151 7.92 -5.37 10.59
N GLY A 152 7.46 -6.62 10.58
CA GLY A 152 8.31 -7.76 10.22
C GLY A 152 8.91 -7.70 8.81
N ASP A 153 8.14 -7.22 7.81
CA ASP A 153 8.66 -7.01 6.46
C ASP A 153 9.62 -5.82 6.39
N SER A 154 9.36 -4.74 7.13
CA SER A 154 10.29 -3.61 7.24
C SER A 154 11.62 -4.01 7.87
N PHE A 155 11.58 -4.86 8.90
CA PHE A 155 12.77 -5.44 9.51
C PHE A 155 13.54 -6.33 8.52
N ARG A 156 12.83 -7.18 7.77
CA ARG A 156 13.40 -7.98 6.68
C ARG A 156 14.11 -7.11 5.64
N LEU A 157 13.48 -6.02 5.21
CA LEU A 157 14.07 -5.08 4.26
C LEU A 157 15.30 -4.37 4.84
N ALA A 158 15.25 -3.96 6.11
CA ALA A 158 16.38 -3.34 6.81
C ALA A 158 17.61 -4.26 6.82
N VAL A 159 17.44 -5.52 7.25
CA VAL A 159 18.50 -6.52 7.25
C VAL A 159 18.97 -6.80 5.82
N GLY A 160 18.05 -6.94 4.86
CA GLY A 160 18.39 -7.24 3.47
C GLY A 160 19.28 -6.17 2.81
N ARG A 161 19.05 -4.89 3.11
CA ARG A 161 19.84 -3.76 2.58
C ARG A 161 21.26 -3.70 3.12
N THR A 162 21.49 -4.13 4.37
CA THR A 162 22.81 -4.00 5.02
C THR A 162 23.60 -5.30 5.13
N ALA A 163 22.91 -6.45 5.20
CA ALA A 163 23.52 -7.76 5.37
C ALA A 163 23.29 -8.70 4.17
N GLY A 164 22.41 -8.32 3.24
CA GLY A 164 22.12 -9.07 2.02
C GLY A 164 20.79 -9.82 2.04
N TRP A 165 20.15 -9.90 0.88
CA TRP A 165 18.79 -10.43 0.70
C TRP A 165 18.63 -11.94 0.95
N GLN A 166 19.74 -12.67 1.08
CA GLN A 166 19.74 -14.11 1.39
C GLN A 166 19.87 -14.42 2.88
N VAL A 167 20.11 -13.41 3.72
CA VAL A 167 20.29 -13.57 5.17
C VAL A 167 18.94 -13.78 5.84
N LEU A 168 18.06 -12.78 5.79
CA LEU A 168 16.70 -12.86 6.31
C LEU A 168 15.72 -12.86 5.13
N LYS A 169 15.30 -14.05 4.70
CA LYS A 169 14.63 -14.23 3.40
C LYS A 169 13.16 -13.83 3.39
N SER A 170 12.47 -13.92 4.53
CA SER A 170 11.04 -13.61 4.67
C SER A 170 10.74 -13.06 6.06
N ALA A 171 9.51 -12.58 6.29
CA ALA A 171 8.99 -12.26 7.62
C ALA A 171 8.37 -13.50 8.31
N SER A 172 8.45 -14.68 7.71
CA SER A 172 7.97 -15.94 8.30
C SER A 172 9.11 -16.61 9.06
N PHE A 173 9.38 -16.17 10.28
CA PHE A 173 10.43 -16.73 11.13
C PHE A 173 10.06 -16.75 12.61
N ASP A 174 10.82 -17.56 13.34
CA ASP A 174 11.02 -17.51 14.78
C ASP A 174 12.40 -16.94 15.09
N VAL A 175 12.55 -16.34 16.27
CA VAL A 175 13.80 -15.72 16.72
C VAL A 175 14.14 -16.20 18.12
N ALA A 176 15.42 -16.56 18.32
CA ALA A 176 15.95 -16.98 19.62
C ALA A 176 17.28 -16.28 19.90
N ARG A 177 17.49 -15.83 21.14
CA ARG A 177 18.74 -15.20 21.56
C ARG A 177 19.88 -16.21 21.57
N THR A 178 21.06 -15.79 21.14
CA THR A 178 22.32 -16.55 21.22
C THR A 178 23.34 -15.75 22.05
N ALA A 179 24.55 -16.30 22.26
CA ALA A 179 25.60 -15.62 23.01
C ALA A 179 26.01 -14.27 22.38
N GLY A 180 26.03 -14.18 21.05
CA GLY A 180 26.47 -13.00 20.30
C GLY A 180 25.37 -12.22 19.57
N GLY A 181 24.12 -12.67 19.62
CA GLY A 181 23.04 -12.07 18.85
C GLY A 181 21.77 -12.91 18.85
N TYR A 182 21.23 -13.17 17.66
CA TYR A 182 19.96 -13.86 17.48
C TYR A 182 20.01 -14.86 16.31
N ARG A 183 19.47 -16.06 16.55
CA ARG A 183 19.20 -17.07 15.54
C ARG A 183 17.79 -16.89 15.02
N PHE A 184 17.64 -16.87 13.69
CA PHE A 184 16.37 -16.81 12.99
C PHE A 184 16.14 -18.13 12.25
N THR A 185 14.99 -18.76 12.48
CA THR A 185 14.57 -19.98 11.77
C THR A 185 13.28 -19.66 11.05
N GLY A 186 13.27 -19.78 9.72
CA GLY A 186 12.14 -19.32 8.93
C GLY A 186 11.88 -20.12 7.67
N ARG A 187 10.89 -19.66 6.90
CA ARG A 187 10.40 -20.31 5.68
C ARG A 187 10.09 -19.30 4.58
N GLY A 188 10.08 -19.77 3.34
CA GLY A 188 9.75 -18.93 2.19
C GLY A 188 10.76 -17.81 1.91
N ALA A 189 10.45 -17.00 0.90
CA ALA A 189 11.30 -15.90 0.46
C ALA A 189 10.44 -14.77 -0.15
N GLY A 190 10.59 -13.57 0.39
CA GLY A 190 9.80 -12.40 0.06
C GLY A 190 8.57 -12.20 0.95
N HIS A 191 7.72 -11.26 0.54
CA HIS A 191 6.59 -10.77 1.32
C HIS A 191 5.43 -11.77 1.46
N GLY A 192 5.29 -12.74 0.55
CA GLY A 192 4.24 -13.77 0.63
C GLY A 192 2.91 -13.41 -0.06
N VAL A 193 2.80 -12.21 -0.62
CA VAL A 193 1.55 -11.67 -1.21
C VAL A 193 1.46 -11.98 -2.71
N GLY A 194 0.30 -12.43 -3.16
CA GLY A 194 0.00 -12.66 -4.58
C GLY A 194 0.63 -13.94 -5.15
N LEU A 195 1.22 -13.84 -6.36
CA LEU A 195 1.76 -14.99 -7.08
C LEU A 195 3.01 -15.55 -6.40
N CYS A 196 2.95 -16.79 -5.92
CA CYS A 196 4.12 -17.54 -5.45
C CYS A 196 4.89 -18.14 -6.65
N LEU A 197 6.11 -17.69 -6.93
CA LEU A 197 6.88 -18.17 -8.09
C LEU A 197 7.29 -19.65 -7.95
N ALA A 198 7.68 -20.08 -6.75
CA ALA A 198 7.98 -21.48 -6.47
C ALA A 198 6.77 -22.39 -6.69
N GLY A 199 5.61 -22.01 -6.14
CA GLY A 199 4.37 -22.79 -6.28
C GLY A 199 3.84 -22.78 -7.72
N ALA A 200 3.85 -21.63 -8.41
CA ALA A 200 3.50 -21.52 -9.82
C ALA A 200 4.40 -22.39 -10.72
N THR A 201 5.70 -22.47 -10.42
CA THR A 201 6.64 -23.35 -11.14
C THR A 201 6.26 -24.83 -10.97
N ARG A 202 5.85 -25.22 -9.76
CA ARG A 202 5.41 -26.60 -9.47
C ARG A 202 4.08 -26.92 -10.16
N MET A 203 3.12 -26.01 -10.13
CA MET A 203 1.87 -26.16 -10.90
C MET A 203 2.16 -26.31 -12.40
N ALA A 204 3.07 -25.50 -12.95
CA ALA A 204 3.45 -25.62 -14.37
C ALA A 204 4.07 -27.00 -14.69
N ARG A 205 4.90 -27.55 -13.80
CA ARG A 205 5.46 -28.90 -13.93
C ARG A 205 4.40 -30.01 -13.85
N LEU A 206 3.29 -29.74 -13.16
CA LEU A 206 2.12 -30.61 -13.10
C LEU A 206 1.16 -30.41 -14.29
N GLY A 207 1.55 -29.61 -15.30
CA GLY A 207 0.77 -29.41 -16.53
C GLY A 207 -0.29 -28.32 -16.46
N HIS A 208 -0.37 -27.54 -15.37
CA HIS A 208 -1.34 -26.45 -15.29
C HIS A 208 -1.01 -25.33 -16.29
N THR A 209 -2.05 -24.81 -16.93
CA THR A 209 -1.93 -23.66 -17.83
C THR A 209 -1.65 -22.36 -17.06
N SER A 210 -1.12 -21.35 -17.74
CA SER A 210 -0.90 -20.02 -17.15
C SER A 210 -2.20 -19.42 -16.59
N ALA A 211 -3.34 -19.61 -17.27
CA ALA A 211 -4.64 -19.16 -16.79
C ALA A 211 -5.07 -19.88 -15.49
N SER A 212 -4.89 -21.21 -15.42
CA SER A 212 -5.18 -21.99 -14.21
C SER A 212 -4.30 -21.55 -13.04
N ILE A 213 -3.01 -21.38 -13.27
CA ILE A 213 -2.05 -20.90 -12.24
C ILE A 213 -2.45 -19.51 -11.75
N LEU A 214 -2.76 -18.58 -12.66
CA LEU A 214 -3.11 -17.22 -12.25
C LEU A 214 -4.47 -17.16 -11.56
N SER A 215 -5.43 -18.00 -11.93
CA SER A 215 -6.72 -18.11 -11.23
C SER A 215 -6.56 -18.67 -9.82
N GLU A 216 -5.59 -19.57 -9.61
CA GLU A 216 -5.24 -20.04 -8.27
C GLU A 216 -4.72 -18.85 -7.43
N TYR A 217 -3.69 -18.15 -7.88
CA TYR A 217 -3.07 -17.06 -7.11
C TYR A 217 -3.87 -15.75 -7.04
N PHE A 218 -4.77 -15.51 -8.00
CA PHE A 218 -5.58 -14.30 -8.10
C PHE A 218 -7.05 -14.64 -8.40
N PRO A 219 -7.79 -15.22 -7.44
CA PRO A 219 -9.15 -15.72 -7.68
C PRO A 219 -10.09 -14.60 -8.13
N GLY A 220 -10.91 -14.88 -9.14
CA GLY A 220 -11.86 -13.91 -9.69
C GLY A 220 -11.26 -12.88 -10.66
N THR A 221 -9.94 -12.91 -10.91
CA THR A 221 -9.33 -12.17 -12.01
C THR A 221 -9.47 -12.93 -13.33
N ARG A 222 -9.38 -12.20 -14.45
CA ARG A 222 -9.39 -12.77 -15.80
C ARG A 222 -8.21 -12.26 -16.59
N VAL A 223 -7.63 -13.11 -17.42
CA VAL A 223 -6.64 -12.67 -18.41
C VAL A 223 -7.39 -11.93 -19.53
N MET A 224 -6.98 -10.69 -19.80
CA MET A 224 -7.55 -9.84 -20.85
C MET A 224 -6.43 -9.25 -21.70
N GLY A 225 -6.71 -8.98 -22.97
CA GLY A 225 -5.85 -8.12 -23.79
C GLY A 225 -5.91 -6.69 -23.26
N ALA A 226 -4.76 -6.08 -22.99
CA ALA A 226 -4.66 -4.68 -22.64
C ALA A 226 -5.14 -3.86 -23.84
N LYS A 227 -6.23 -3.11 -23.67
CA LYS A 227 -6.54 -2.02 -24.60
C LYS A 227 -5.49 -0.94 -24.35
N THR A 228 -4.45 -0.91 -25.18
CA THR A 228 -3.57 0.26 -25.28
C THR A 228 -4.43 1.40 -25.82
N GLY A 229 -4.87 2.31 -24.96
CA GLY A 229 -5.28 3.64 -25.41
C GLY A 229 -4.10 4.20 -26.20
N GLY A 230 -4.30 4.43 -27.49
CA GLY A 230 -3.24 4.83 -28.40
C GLY A 230 -2.67 6.19 -28.01
N THR A 231 -1.46 6.17 -27.48
CA THR A 231 -0.47 7.22 -27.75
C THR A 231 0.79 6.49 -28.21
N SER A 232 1.03 6.56 -29.52
CA SER A 232 2.25 6.10 -30.16
C SER A 232 3.46 6.69 -29.44
N LEU A 233 4.34 5.82 -28.92
CA LEU A 233 5.70 6.16 -28.53
C LEU A 233 6.52 6.34 -29.80
N GLY A 234 6.36 7.50 -30.44
CA GLY A 234 7.03 7.83 -31.69
C GLY A 234 6.68 9.24 -32.10
N ASP A 235 7.25 10.21 -31.37
CA ASP A 235 7.58 11.58 -31.80
C ASP A 235 7.63 12.51 -30.57
N ARG A 236 8.78 12.51 -29.89
CA ARG A 236 9.25 13.72 -29.21
C ARG A 236 10.71 13.92 -29.61
N ARG A 237 10.87 14.73 -30.65
CA ARG A 237 12.14 15.30 -31.10
C ARG A 237 12.85 16.00 -29.95
N GLU A 238 14.17 15.92 -30.03
CA GLU A 238 15.15 16.66 -29.25
C GLU A 238 14.71 18.12 -29.00
N ALA A 239 14.71 18.51 -27.74
CA ALA A 239 14.81 19.91 -27.36
C ALA A 239 16.02 20.05 -26.43
N SER A 240 17.05 20.64 -27.01
CA SER A 240 18.31 21.16 -26.50
C SER A 240 18.25 21.76 -25.09
N SER A 241 19.31 21.50 -24.34
CA SER A 241 19.70 22.21 -23.12
C SER A 241 19.90 23.71 -23.35
N PRO A 242 19.68 24.53 -22.32
CA PRO A 242 20.61 25.59 -21.94
C PRO A 242 21.02 25.40 -20.46
N GLY A 243 22.27 25.60 -20.05
CA GLY A 243 23.07 26.82 -20.24
C GLY A 243 23.04 27.60 -18.93
N ALA A 244 24.14 27.57 -18.18
CA ALA A 244 24.32 28.25 -16.90
C ALA A 244 24.33 29.78 -17.05
N GLY A 245 23.82 30.51 -16.04
CA GLY A 245 23.98 31.97 -15.96
C GLY A 245 23.16 32.66 -14.86
N SER A 246 23.88 33.16 -13.84
CA SER A 246 23.71 34.42 -13.08
C SER A 246 22.39 34.79 -12.36
N SER A 247 22.53 34.87 -11.03
CA SER A 247 22.20 35.97 -10.08
C SER A 247 20.95 36.86 -10.24
N GLU A 248 20.29 36.99 -9.07
CA GLU A 248 19.81 38.23 -8.44
C GLU A 248 18.32 38.60 -8.44
N GLN A 249 17.90 38.91 -7.21
CA GLN A 249 16.86 39.83 -6.75
C GLN A 249 15.41 39.34 -6.58
N ALA A 250 15.02 39.39 -5.30
CA ALA A 250 13.67 39.29 -4.79
C ALA A 250 12.85 40.52 -5.20
N THR A 251 11.64 40.29 -5.70
CA THR A 251 10.47 41.16 -5.48
C THR A 251 9.21 40.29 -5.43
N GLY A 252 8.36 40.54 -4.44
CA GLY A 252 7.11 39.83 -4.25
C GLY A 252 6.08 40.18 -5.32
N SER A 253 5.32 39.19 -5.75
CA SER A 253 4.05 39.37 -6.42
C SER A 253 3.13 38.20 -6.10
N THR A 254 2.21 38.44 -5.18
CA THR A 254 1.11 37.55 -4.82
C THR A 254 0.08 37.57 -5.95
N LEU A 255 0.11 36.58 -6.83
CA LEU A 255 -1.03 36.23 -7.69
C LEU A 255 -1.90 35.26 -6.90
N GLU A 256 -2.85 35.79 -6.13
CA GLU A 256 -3.89 34.97 -5.49
C GLU A 256 -4.84 34.44 -6.56
N THR A 257 -4.66 33.18 -6.95
CA THR A 257 -5.68 32.42 -7.68
C THR A 257 -6.85 32.12 -6.73
N PRO A 258 -8.12 32.24 -7.14
CA PRO A 258 -9.25 31.74 -6.37
C PRO A 258 -9.13 30.21 -6.22
N GLY A 259 -8.99 29.71 -5.01
CA GLY A 259 -8.89 28.30 -4.74
C GLY A 259 -8.57 28.00 -3.27
N THR A 260 -8.79 26.76 -2.85
CA THR A 260 -8.45 26.30 -1.50
C THR A 260 -6.96 26.49 -1.23
N ARG A 261 -6.62 27.21 -0.15
CA ARG A 261 -5.24 27.31 0.33
C ARG A 261 -4.79 25.97 0.92
N VAL A 262 -3.91 25.26 0.22
CA VAL A 262 -3.33 23.99 0.71
C VAL A 262 -2.04 24.29 1.47
N GLU A 263 -2.08 24.10 2.78
CA GLU A 263 -0.91 24.18 3.65
C GLU A 263 -0.42 22.79 3.99
N MET A 264 0.89 22.57 4.00
CA MET A 264 1.46 21.23 4.19
C MET A 264 2.70 21.29 5.08
N ARG A 265 2.73 20.43 6.10
CA ARG A 265 3.90 20.19 6.95
C ARG A 265 4.52 18.85 6.55
N LEU A 266 5.75 18.92 6.04
CA LEU A 266 6.58 17.79 5.66
C LEU A 266 7.84 17.76 6.53
N GLN A 267 8.53 16.62 6.54
CA GLN A 267 9.87 16.55 7.11
C GLN A 267 10.87 17.19 6.14
N ALA A 268 12.01 17.65 6.66
CA ALA A 268 13.03 18.31 5.82
C ALA A 268 13.48 17.46 4.63
N GLY A 269 13.55 16.14 4.80
CA GLY A 269 13.90 15.19 3.72
C GLY A 269 12.80 14.90 2.71
N ASP A 270 11.58 15.38 2.96
CA ASP A 270 10.39 15.15 2.11
C ASP A 270 9.98 16.42 1.34
N GLU A 271 10.63 17.56 1.56
CA GLU A 271 10.23 18.87 1.01
C GLU A 271 10.21 18.93 -0.52
N ASP A 272 11.07 18.15 -1.19
CA ASP A 272 11.11 18.07 -2.66
C ASP A 272 9.79 17.52 -3.25
N GLU A 273 9.02 16.75 -2.46
CA GLU A 273 7.75 16.16 -2.88
C GLU A 273 6.55 17.11 -2.74
N ARG A 274 6.72 18.26 -2.07
CA ARG A 274 5.64 19.21 -1.75
C ARG A 274 4.79 19.55 -2.96
N ARG A 275 5.43 19.82 -4.10
CA ARG A 275 4.74 20.19 -5.35
C ARG A 275 3.88 19.04 -5.89
N ALA A 276 4.40 17.81 -5.88
CA ALA A 276 3.69 16.64 -6.35
C ALA A 276 2.46 16.34 -5.47
N ILE A 277 2.64 16.37 -4.15
CA ILE A 277 1.56 16.15 -3.18
C ILE A 277 0.51 17.25 -3.28
N ALA A 278 0.91 18.53 -3.39
CA ALA A 278 -0.03 19.63 -3.57
C ALA A 278 -0.87 19.45 -4.86
N GLY A 279 -0.26 18.93 -5.93
CA GLY A 279 -0.97 18.58 -7.16
C GLY A 279 -2.02 17.48 -6.95
N LEU A 280 -1.68 16.42 -6.20
CA LEU A 280 -2.61 15.34 -5.84
C LEU A 280 -3.80 15.88 -5.03
N VAL A 281 -3.52 16.69 -4.00
CA VAL A 281 -4.55 17.27 -3.13
C VAL A 281 -5.50 18.18 -3.91
N ARG A 282 -4.98 19.05 -4.80
CA ARG A 282 -5.82 19.92 -5.63
C ARG A 282 -6.73 19.11 -6.56
N ARG A 283 -6.19 18.11 -7.27
CA ARG A 283 -7.01 17.24 -8.13
C ARG A 283 -8.08 16.50 -7.33
N ALA A 284 -7.73 16.00 -6.15
CA ALA A 284 -8.67 15.32 -5.27
C ALA A 284 -9.79 16.28 -4.83
N LEU A 285 -9.46 17.47 -4.31
CA LEU A 285 -10.40 18.52 -3.93
C LEU A 285 -11.37 18.86 -5.08
N ASP A 286 -10.84 19.17 -6.27
CA ASP A 286 -11.68 19.56 -7.42
C ASP A 286 -12.61 18.42 -7.86
N SER A 287 -12.09 17.19 -7.92
CA SER A 287 -12.88 16.03 -8.34
C SER A 287 -13.97 15.67 -7.32
N LEU A 288 -13.65 15.72 -6.02
CA LEU A 288 -14.54 15.32 -4.95
C LEU A 288 -15.58 16.39 -4.64
N SER A 289 -15.21 17.68 -4.71
CA SER A 289 -16.14 18.81 -4.60
C SER A 289 -17.25 18.70 -5.64
N ARG A 290 -16.89 18.43 -6.90
CA ARG A 290 -17.88 18.20 -7.97
C ARG A 290 -18.71 16.95 -7.75
N ALA A 291 -18.10 15.85 -7.31
CA ALA A 291 -18.81 14.58 -7.10
C ALA A 291 -19.80 14.64 -5.92
N LEU A 292 -19.47 15.38 -4.87
CA LEU A 292 -20.30 15.57 -3.68
C LEU A 292 -21.28 16.75 -3.82
N ASP A 293 -21.08 17.62 -4.81
CA ASP A 293 -21.76 18.92 -4.92
C ASP A 293 -21.61 19.75 -3.64
N VAL A 294 -20.36 19.88 -3.18
CA VAL A 294 -19.99 20.60 -1.94
C VAL A 294 -18.94 21.65 -2.27
N PRO A 295 -19.09 22.91 -1.82
CA PRO A 295 -18.11 23.95 -2.09
C PRO A 295 -16.74 23.62 -1.50
N LEU A 296 -15.69 24.08 -2.18
CA LEU A 296 -14.32 23.93 -1.70
C LEU A 296 -14.10 24.73 -0.41
N PRO A 297 -13.39 24.17 0.59
CA PRO A 297 -13.05 24.90 1.80
C PRO A 297 -12.04 26.02 1.48
N PRO A 298 -12.00 27.11 2.26
CA PRO A 298 -11.03 28.19 2.03
C PRO A 298 -9.58 27.71 2.25
N ARG A 299 -9.40 26.67 3.07
CA ARG A 299 -8.09 26.15 3.46
C ARG A 299 -8.16 24.67 3.80
N VAL A 300 -7.08 23.94 3.53
CA VAL A 300 -6.82 22.58 4.04
C VAL A 300 -5.38 22.52 4.54
N ARG A 301 -5.18 22.01 5.77
CA ARG A 301 -3.85 21.78 6.35
C ARG A 301 -3.55 20.29 6.38
N LEU A 302 -2.45 19.88 5.76
CA LEU A 302 -1.94 18.51 5.80
C LEU A 302 -0.70 18.43 6.70
N THR A 303 -0.65 17.44 7.58
CA THR A 303 0.51 17.17 8.43
C THR A 303 0.97 15.74 8.23
N PHE A 304 2.15 15.57 7.63
CA PHE A 304 2.81 14.27 7.56
C PHE A 304 3.72 14.10 8.77
N HIS A 305 3.32 13.17 9.65
CA HIS A 305 3.99 12.97 10.91
C HIS A 305 5.36 12.30 10.72
N PRO A 306 6.40 12.65 11.51
CA PRO A 306 7.73 12.03 11.39
C PRO A 306 7.75 10.55 11.78
N SER A 307 6.75 10.07 12.52
CA SER A 307 6.62 8.68 12.94
C SER A 307 5.15 8.30 13.17
N ALA A 308 4.84 7.00 13.14
CA ALA A 308 3.52 6.52 13.55
C ALA A 308 3.19 6.90 15.01
N ALA A 309 4.20 6.95 15.88
CA ALA A 309 4.03 7.34 17.28
C ALA A 309 3.66 8.82 17.45
N SER A 310 4.23 9.73 16.65
CA SER A 310 3.83 11.16 16.67
C SER A 310 2.43 11.36 16.12
N TYR A 311 2.06 10.61 15.07
CA TYR A 311 0.71 10.59 14.53
C TYR A 311 -0.31 10.13 15.59
N GLN A 312 -0.05 9.01 16.27
CA GLN A 312 -0.94 8.48 17.32
C GLN A 312 -1.08 9.47 18.49
N ARG A 313 0.01 10.12 18.92
CA ARG A 313 -0.07 11.16 19.97
C ARG A 313 -0.89 12.38 19.55
N ALA A 314 -0.77 12.81 18.29
CA ALA A 314 -1.49 13.98 17.79
C ALA A 314 -2.98 13.72 17.57
N THR A 315 -3.33 12.53 17.08
CA THR A 315 -4.68 12.22 16.60
C THR A 315 -5.50 11.37 17.58
N GLY A 316 -4.84 10.64 18.48
CA GLY A 316 -5.44 9.57 19.28
C GLY A 316 -5.74 8.30 18.48
N GLN A 317 -5.46 8.28 17.18
CA GLN A 317 -5.77 7.14 16.32
C GLN A 317 -4.72 6.04 16.44
N PRO A 318 -5.11 4.77 16.33
CA PRO A 318 -4.15 3.67 16.32
C PRO A 318 -3.16 3.78 15.16
N TRP A 319 -1.93 3.33 15.39
CA TRP A 319 -0.84 3.39 14.40
C TRP A 319 -1.09 2.64 13.09
N TRP A 320 -2.08 1.74 13.06
CA TRP A 320 -2.48 0.98 11.87
C TRP A 320 -3.47 1.74 10.95
N THR A 321 -3.94 2.93 11.36
CA THR A 321 -4.66 3.84 10.45
C THR A 321 -3.67 4.65 9.60
N SER A 322 -4.12 5.15 8.45
CA SER A 322 -3.28 5.87 7.48
C SER A 322 -3.42 7.38 7.56
N GLY A 323 -4.59 7.85 7.99
CA GLY A 323 -4.93 9.25 8.12
C GLY A 323 -6.05 9.47 9.13
N ALA A 324 -6.18 10.72 9.55
CA ALA A 324 -7.26 11.21 10.37
C ALA A 324 -7.60 12.64 9.99
N SER A 325 -8.88 12.94 9.84
CA SER A 325 -9.35 14.28 9.51
C SER A 325 -10.16 14.89 10.65
N ARG A 326 -9.95 16.20 10.86
CA ARG A 326 -10.78 17.04 11.73
C ARG A 326 -11.03 18.37 11.05
N ARG A 327 -12.26 18.59 10.59
CA ARG A 327 -12.65 19.77 9.79
C ARG A 327 -11.73 19.93 8.58
N SER A 328 -10.90 20.97 8.55
CA SER A 328 -9.97 21.28 7.46
C SER A 328 -8.54 20.82 7.73
N GLU A 329 -8.31 20.03 8.78
CA GLU A 329 -7.00 19.49 9.16
C GLU A 329 -6.96 17.99 8.88
N VAL A 330 -5.89 17.56 8.21
CA VAL A 330 -5.62 16.17 7.84
C VAL A 330 -4.26 15.77 8.40
N ASP A 331 -4.26 14.83 9.33
CA ASP A 331 -3.06 14.24 9.90
C ASP A 331 -2.81 12.88 9.24
N LEU A 332 -1.57 12.66 8.80
CA LEU A 332 -1.16 11.48 8.05
C LEU A 332 0.03 10.83 8.72
N ILE A 333 0.10 9.50 8.67
CA ILE A 333 1.33 8.77 9.01
C ILE A 333 2.51 9.25 8.14
N PRO A 334 3.77 8.87 8.44
CA PRO A 334 4.92 9.34 7.66
C PRO A 334 4.72 9.18 6.16
N LEU A 335 5.13 10.19 5.39
CA LEU A 335 5.01 10.17 3.93
C LEU A 335 5.68 8.91 3.35
N THR A 336 6.84 8.54 3.88
CA THR A 336 7.57 7.32 3.53
C THR A 336 6.75 6.04 3.77
N ASN A 337 5.91 5.98 4.80
CA ASN A 337 4.98 4.88 5.02
C ASN A 337 3.89 4.85 3.95
N LEU A 338 3.26 5.98 3.65
CA LEU A 338 2.23 6.04 2.60
C LEU A 338 2.78 5.72 1.21
N ARG A 339 4.00 6.19 0.89
CA ARG A 339 4.68 5.90 -0.37
C ARG A 339 5.08 4.44 -0.48
N SER A 340 5.72 3.89 0.55
CA SER A 340 6.14 2.48 0.55
C SER A 340 4.96 1.51 0.44
N ARG A 341 3.77 1.91 0.92
CA ARG A 341 2.53 1.14 0.83
C ARG A 341 1.74 1.40 -0.46
N GLY A 342 2.11 2.41 -1.24
CA GLY A 342 1.43 2.78 -2.50
C GLY A 342 0.04 3.39 -2.30
N THR A 343 -0.24 3.96 -1.13
CA THR A 343 -1.60 4.35 -0.72
C THR A 343 -1.76 5.84 -0.47
N LEU A 344 -0.74 6.64 -0.80
CA LEU A 344 -0.73 8.09 -0.61
C LEU A 344 -1.95 8.77 -1.24
N GLU A 345 -2.17 8.57 -2.54
CA GLU A 345 -3.26 9.25 -3.25
C GLU A 345 -4.62 8.82 -2.73
N GLU A 346 -4.81 7.52 -2.52
CA GLU A 346 -6.04 6.97 -1.99
C GLU A 346 -6.36 7.51 -0.58
N THR A 347 -5.38 7.47 0.33
CA THR A 347 -5.53 8.02 1.68
C THR A 347 -5.86 9.51 1.61
N LEU A 348 -5.17 10.27 0.75
CA LEU A 348 -5.48 11.70 0.58
C LEU A 348 -6.91 11.91 0.10
N ARG A 349 -7.39 11.11 -0.86
CA ARG A 349 -8.77 11.21 -1.34
C ARG A 349 -9.77 10.86 -0.23
N HIS A 350 -9.52 9.81 0.54
CA HIS A 350 -10.32 9.41 1.70
C HIS A 350 -10.49 10.58 2.68
N GLU A 351 -9.38 11.13 3.15
CA GLU A 351 -9.37 12.21 4.12
C GLU A 351 -10.01 13.49 3.56
N ILE A 352 -9.83 13.78 2.26
CA ILE A 352 -10.48 14.93 1.64
C ILE A 352 -12.01 14.78 1.59
N VAL A 353 -12.56 13.57 1.45
CA VAL A 353 -14.01 13.38 1.59
C VAL A 353 -14.45 13.76 3.01
N HIS A 354 -13.73 13.33 4.04
CA HIS A 354 -14.01 13.73 5.42
C HIS A 354 -13.92 15.24 5.62
N VAL A 355 -12.94 15.90 5.00
CA VAL A 355 -12.83 17.37 5.03
C VAL A 355 -14.06 18.04 4.43
N LEU A 356 -14.43 17.66 3.20
CA LEU A 356 -15.56 18.26 2.47
C LEU A 356 -16.89 18.00 3.16
N THR A 357 -17.06 16.84 3.78
CA THR A 357 -18.33 16.42 4.38
C THR A 357 -18.40 16.65 5.90
N SER A 358 -17.35 17.21 6.51
CA SER A 358 -17.19 17.32 7.96
C SER A 358 -18.41 17.95 8.66
N ASP A 359 -18.88 19.10 8.18
CA ASP A 359 -20.04 19.79 8.78
C ASP A 359 -21.38 19.15 8.41
N LEU A 360 -21.48 18.57 7.21
CA LEU A 360 -22.71 17.96 6.70
C LEU A 360 -23.03 16.62 7.40
N LEU A 361 -21.99 15.89 7.80
CA LEU A 361 -22.12 14.54 8.32
C LEU A 361 -21.74 14.42 9.81
N VAL A 362 -21.45 15.52 10.51
CA VAL A 362 -20.99 15.51 11.92
C VAL A 362 -21.90 14.69 12.86
N ASN A 363 -23.21 14.73 12.64
CA ASN A 363 -24.21 14.02 13.45
C ASN A 363 -24.67 12.69 12.83
N ARG A 364 -23.96 12.20 11.80
CA ARG A 364 -24.26 10.90 11.17
C ARG A 364 -23.43 9.80 11.85
N PRO A 365 -23.96 8.57 11.94
CA PRO A 365 -23.19 7.43 12.42
C PRO A 365 -21.86 7.29 11.68
N ALA A 366 -20.85 6.74 12.37
CA ALA A 366 -19.52 6.54 11.81
C ALA A 366 -19.57 5.71 10.52
N TRP A 367 -20.47 4.73 10.43
CA TRP A 367 -20.56 3.90 9.22
C TRP A 367 -21.01 4.67 7.98
N VAL A 368 -21.82 5.73 8.16
CA VAL A 368 -22.21 6.61 7.06
C VAL A 368 -21.02 7.45 6.62
N ARG A 369 -20.32 8.06 7.58
CA ARG A 369 -19.14 8.90 7.33
C ARG A 369 -18.03 8.11 6.62
N GLU A 370 -17.61 6.99 7.21
CA GLU A 370 -16.56 6.12 6.66
C GLU A 370 -16.99 5.45 5.35
N GLY A 371 -18.23 4.97 5.25
CA GLY A 371 -18.74 4.34 4.05
C GLY A 371 -18.82 5.30 2.85
N LEU A 372 -19.15 6.56 3.08
CA LEU A 372 -19.16 7.61 2.06
C LEU A 372 -17.74 8.02 1.66
N ALA A 373 -16.82 8.14 2.61
CA ALA A 373 -15.40 8.37 2.31
C ALA A 373 -14.85 7.27 1.39
N ILE A 374 -15.06 5.99 1.75
CA ILE A 374 -14.68 4.82 0.95
C ILE A 374 -15.33 4.84 -0.45
N HIS A 375 -16.62 5.21 -0.53
CA HIS A 375 -17.34 5.28 -1.80
C HIS A 375 -16.77 6.37 -2.73
N PHE A 376 -16.70 7.61 -2.28
CA PHE A 376 -16.31 8.77 -3.10
C PHE A 376 -14.80 8.85 -3.36
N ALA A 377 -13.97 8.36 -2.43
CA ALA A 377 -12.54 8.22 -2.67
C ALA A 377 -12.23 7.22 -3.80
N GLY A 378 -13.18 6.32 -4.11
CA GLY A 378 -13.04 5.29 -5.14
C GLY A 378 -12.46 3.98 -4.61
N GLU A 379 -12.43 3.81 -3.28
CA GLU A 379 -11.96 2.62 -2.59
C GLU A 379 -12.97 1.47 -2.70
N ALA A 380 -14.25 1.81 -2.79
CA ALA A 380 -15.37 0.88 -2.84
C ALA A 380 -15.58 0.16 -4.19
N ALA A 381 -14.66 0.23 -5.16
CA ALA A 381 -14.87 -0.33 -6.49
C ALA A 381 -14.78 -1.87 -6.52
N GLY A 382 -15.75 -2.52 -5.89
CA GLY A 382 -16.10 -3.93 -6.00
C GLY A 382 -17.61 -4.04 -6.28
N ALA A 383 -17.98 -4.79 -7.31
CA ALA A 383 -19.37 -5.11 -7.61
C ALA A 383 -20.04 -5.79 -6.40
N PRO A 384 -21.37 -5.64 -6.23
CA PRO A 384 -22.07 -6.39 -5.19
C PRO A 384 -21.84 -7.89 -5.37
N PRO A 385 -21.77 -8.67 -4.27
CA PRO A 385 -21.53 -10.11 -4.33
C PRO A 385 -22.58 -10.78 -5.22
N ARG A 386 -22.14 -11.64 -6.14
CA ARG A 386 -23.00 -12.41 -7.07
C ARG A 386 -23.81 -13.53 -6.40
N HIS A 387 -23.71 -13.66 -5.08
CA HIS A 387 -24.54 -14.56 -4.29
C HIS A 387 -25.23 -13.75 -3.18
N ARG A 388 -26.50 -14.06 -2.89
CA ARG A 388 -27.23 -13.55 -1.73
C ARG A 388 -26.48 -13.96 -0.45
N ALA A 389 -25.47 -13.17 -0.06
CA ALA A 389 -24.92 -13.22 1.28
C ALA A 389 -26.05 -12.81 2.25
N ALA A 390 -26.11 -13.47 3.40
CA ALA A 390 -27.03 -13.09 4.48
C ALA A 390 -26.95 -11.57 4.71
N PRO A 391 -28.05 -10.89 5.09
CA PRO A 391 -28.06 -9.45 5.27
C PRO A 391 -26.99 -9.04 6.30
N VAL A 392 -25.88 -8.51 5.80
CA VAL A 392 -24.79 -8.03 6.65
C VAL A 392 -25.25 -6.70 7.24
N SER A 393 -25.49 -6.69 8.55
CA SER A 393 -25.84 -5.49 9.31
C SER A 393 -24.76 -4.44 9.17
N CYS A 394 -25.18 -3.17 9.14
CA CYS A 394 -24.23 -2.06 9.16
C CYS A 394 -23.42 -2.09 10.46
N PRO A 395 -22.14 -1.70 10.42
CA PRO A 395 -21.29 -1.72 11.61
C PRO A 395 -21.77 -0.66 12.60
N THR A 396 -21.54 -0.92 13.88
CA THR A 396 -21.78 0.05 14.94
C THR A 396 -20.68 1.10 14.97
N ASP A 397 -20.91 2.21 15.66
CA ASP A 397 -19.86 3.21 15.90
C ASP A 397 -18.70 2.63 16.71
N GLU A 398 -18.95 1.65 17.59
CA GLU A 398 -17.89 0.97 18.33
C GLU A 398 -16.97 0.16 17.41
N ASP A 399 -17.54 -0.54 16.42
CA ASP A 399 -16.79 -1.32 15.43
C ASP A 399 -15.79 -0.46 14.63
N LEU A 400 -16.12 0.82 14.41
CA LEU A 400 -15.33 1.75 13.59
C LEU A 400 -14.42 2.64 14.43
N LEU A 401 -14.95 3.24 15.50
CA LEU A 401 -14.23 4.25 16.29
C LEU A 401 -13.39 3.65 17.42
N ARG A 402 -13.68 2.41 17.85
CA ARG A 402 -13.01 1.73 18.97
C ARG A 402 -12.53 0.33 18.61
N SER A 403 -12.22 0.13 17.33
CA SER A 403 -11.72 -1.15 16.85
C SER A 403 -10.42 -1.55 17.55
N ARG A 404 -10.37 -2.78 18.06
CA ARG A 404 -9.23 -3.32 18.81
C ARG A 404 -8.09 -3.83 17.93
N SER A 405 -8.32 -3.91 16.61
CA SER A 405 -7.34 -4.39 15.63
C SER A 405 -7.55 -3.80 14.25
N ALA A 406 -6.52 -3.83 13.40
CA ALA A 406 -6.63 -3.44 12.00
C ALA A 406 -7.66 -4.31 11.25
N ALA A 407 -7.66 -5.63 11.49
CA ALA A 407 -8.57 -6.57 10.82
C ALA A 407 -10.05 -6.33 11.16
N SER A 408 -10.37 -6.04 12.42
CA SER A 408 -11.74 -5.70 12.83
C SER A 408 -12.19 -4.36 12.25
N LEU A 409 -11.28 -3.37 12.16
CA LEU A 409 -11.57 -2.06 11.56
C LEU A 409 -11.86 -2.21 10.07
N GLU A 410 -11.05 -3.00 9.36
CA GLU A 410 -11.22 -3.28 7.94
C GLU A 410 -12.54 -4.02 7.64
N GLN A 411 -12.92 -4.99 8.49
CA GLN A 411 -14.23 -5.64 8.36
C GLN A 411 -15.36 -4.63 8.57
N ALA A 412 -15.23 -3.72 9.54
CA ALA A 412 -16.20 -2.65 9.76
C ALA A 412 -16.29 -1.72 8.54
N TYR A 413 -15.17 -1.27 7.97
CA TYR A 413 -15.12 -0.47 6.74
C TYR A 413 -15.81 -1.15 5.55
N ARG A 414 -15.60 -2.46 5.35
CA ARG A 414 -16.32 -3.20 4.29
C ARG A 414 -17.83 -3.23 4.49
N ARG A 415 -18.29 -3.40 5.74
CA ARG A 415 -19.72 -3.36 6.06
C ARG A 415 -20.30 -1.96 5.85
N ALA A 416 -19.58 -0.92 6.28
CA ALA A 416 -19.94 0.49 6.07
C ALA A 416 -20.10 0.81 4.58
N ALA A 417 -19.08 0.50 3.78
CA ALA A 417 -19.09 0.67 2.32
C ALA A 417 -20.25 -0.07 1.66
N SER A 418 -20.51 -1.32 2.09
CA SER A 418 -21.63 -2.12 1.57
C SER A 418 -22.99 -1.51 1.92
N CYS A 419 -23.15 -0.95 3.12
CA CYS A 419 -24.38 -0.28 3.53
C CYS A 419 -24.64 0.99 2.74
N VAL A 420 -23.61 1.84 2.58
CA VAL A 420 -23.70 3.05 1.76
C VAL A 420 -24.02 2.71 0.30
N ALA A 421 -23.32 1.72 -0.28
CA ALA A 421 -23.59 1.29 -1.65
C ALA A 421 -25.03 0.80 -1.83
N ARG A 422 -25.59 0.05 -0.86
CA ARG A 422 -27.00 -0.39 -0.90
C ARG A 422 -27.98 0.78 -0.82
N ALA A 423 -27.73 1.75 0.06
CA ALA A 423 -28.58 2.93 0.19
C ALA A 423 -28.60 3.75 -1.11
N LEU A 424 -27.43 4.04 -1.68
CA LEU A 424 -27.29 4.76 -2.96
C LEU A 424 -27.96 3.99 -4.12
N ALA A 425 -27.78 2.67 -4.18
CA ALA A 425 -28.42 1.81 -5.19
C ALA A 425 -29.95 1.77 -5.06
N SER A 426 -30.49 2.09 -3.88
CA SER A 426 -31.93 2.18 -3.62
C SER A 426 -32.49 3.59 -3.90
N GLY A 427 -31.67 4.49 -4.48
CA GLY A 427 -32.06 5.86 -4.82
C GLY A 427 -32.02 6.84 -3.64
N ILE A 428 -31.51 6.44 -2.47
CA ILE A 428 -31.34 7.34 -1.33
C ILE A 428 -30.17 8.27 -1.63
N SER A 429 -30.40 9.58 -1.56
CA SER A 429 -29.33 10.58 -1.66
C SER A 429 -28.30 10.37 -0.55
N TRP A 430 -27.01 10.55 -0.86
CA TRP A 430 -25.94 10.39 0.13
C TRP A 430 -26.12 11.28 1.35
N ARG A 431 -26.75 12.44 1.20
CA ARG A 431 -27.06 13.40 2.29
C ARG A 431 -28.15 12.88 3.25
N ASP A 432 -28.97 11.94 2.77
CA ASP A 432 -30.13 11.41 3.47
C ASP A 432 -29.89 10.03 4.09
N ILE A 433 -28.71 9.44 3.90
CA ILE A 433 -28.32 8.21 4.59
C ILE A 433 -28.26 8.49 6.11
N ARG A 434 -28.83 7.59 6.91
CA ARG A 434 -28.94 7.71 8.37
C ARG A 434 -28.39 6.48 9.06
#